data_AF-A0AAX3XE91-F1
#
_entry.id   AF-A0AAX3XE91-F1
#
_cell.length_a   1.000
_cell.length_b   1.000
_cell.length_c   1.000
_cell.angle_alpha   90.00
_cell.angle_beta   90.00
_cell.angle_gamma   90.00
#
_symmetry.space_group_name_H-M   'P 1'
#
loop_
_entity.id
_entity.type
_entity.pdbx_description
1 polymer ?
#
loop_
_entity_poly.entity_id
_entity_poly.type
_entity_poly.pdbx_seq_one_letter_code
_entity_poly.pdbx_strand_id
1 'polypeptide(L)'
;MSYLSQLTQKLREIFQTDRADLDFGIYRILNSRSEQINDYLNRKLPQKVQRAFNAANQGQIEQWQKALDEAIKQAQDLGVNPQDSAKVQNLKAQIAQAKNSGANSEAAVFSHLYTFFSRYYDEGDFISQRRYKGDTYAIPYSGEEVLLHWANKDQYYTKSGENFSNYRFKLADGREVFFRLIAADTAKDNRKDNEAKRLFTLATKRTLAQCDDEGNDISQTIEPLVVSAECLEIRFEYRPADKKEKQEQQNIRTLDSLKALIPADWQAVLAAAPTEKNPNRTLLEKQLSDYTQKNSADYFIHKNLGGFLRRELDFYIKNEVMNLDNIQHADSFAHIENSLRQIQVLREIAHDIIDFLAQLEDFQKKLWLKKKFVANTHYLITLDRIPQAMLEQTVANKTQQQTWKNLFNFNELDFLSGGGILLIN
;
A
#
# COMPACT_ATOMS: atom_id res chain seq x y z
N MET A 1 17.23 -17.79 3.30
CA MET A 1 15.91 -17.37 3.86
C MET A 1 14.90 -18.47 3.56
N SER A 2 13.99 -18.79 4.48
CA SER A 2 12.93 -19.78 4.22
C SER A 2 11.83 -19.19 3.33
N TYR A 3 11.10 -20.02 2.57
CA TYR A 3 9.98 -19.53 1.74
C TYR A 3 8.90 -18.81 2.56
N LEU A 4 8.65 -19.26 3.80
CA LEU A 4 7.77 -18.56 4.74
C LEU A 4 8.26 -17.14 5.05
N SER A 5 9.57 -16.96 5.27
CA SER A 5 10.13 -15.62 5.53
C SER A 5 10.00 -14.68 4.34
N GLN A 6 10.20 -15.19 3.12
CA GLN A 6 10.02 -14.43 1.87
C GLN A 6 8.56 -14.05 1.66
N LEU A 7 7.62 -15.00 1.83
CA LEU A 7 6.19 -14.74 1.76
C LEU A 7 5.78 -13.69 2.80
N THR A 8 6.22 -13.85 4.05
CA THR A 8 5.90 -12.92 5.13
C THR A 8 6.38 -11.52 4.83
N GLN A 9 7.62 -11.37 4.34
CA GLN A 9 8.17 -10.07 3.95
C GLN A 9 7.36 -9.45 2.82
N LYS A 10 7.02 -10.22 1.78
CA LYS A 10 6.22 -9.71 0.65
C LYS A 10 4.81 -9.32 1.08
N LEU A 11 4.15 -10.12 1.92
CA LEU A 11 2.84 -9.77 2.45
C LEU A 11 2.92 -8.52 3.34
N ARG A 12 3.98 -8.33 4.14
CA ARG A 12 4.16 -7.09 4.91
C ARG A 12 4.28 -5.86 4.03
N GLU A 13 5.01 -5.97 2.93
CA GLU A 13 5.13 -4.92 1.90
C GLU A 13 3.77 -4.61 1.27
N ILE A 14 3.00 -5.64 0.87
CA ILE A 14 1.66 -5.48 0.27
C ILE A 14 0.68 -4.83 1.26
N PHE A 15 0.65 -5.31 2.50
CA PHE A 15 -0.19 -4.74 3.56
C PHE A 15 0.35 -3.40 4.09
N GLN A 16 1.55 -2.99 3.66
CA GLN A 16 2.28 -1.80 4.12
C GLN A 16 2.42 -1.73 5.65
N THR A 17 2.51 -2.90 6.31
CA THR A 17 2.62 -3.01 7.78
C THR A 17 4.01 -2.71 8.32
N ASP A 18 5.02 -2.76 7.45
CA ASP A 18 6.37 -2.28 7.71
C ASP A 18 6.43 -0.74 7.84
N ARG A 19 5.35 -0.05 7.47
CA ARG A 19 5.19 1.40 7.55
C ARG A 19 4.21 1.81 8.67
N ALA A 20 4.25 1.11 9.80
CA ALA A 20 3.38 1.31 10.98
C ALA A 20 3.43 2.73 11.59
N ASP A 21 4.40 3.55 11.16
CA ASP A 21 4.60 4.91 11.62
C ASP A 21 3.70 5.94 10.91
N LEU A 22 2.75 5.51 10.05
CA LEU A 22 1.95 6.40 9.20
C LEU A 22 0.54 6.72 9.76
N ASP A 23 0.35 7.79 10.54
CA ASP A 23 -0.98 8.12 11.10
C ASP A 23 -1.85 9.05 10.23
N PHE A 24 -2.15 8.65 8.99
CA PHE A 24 -3.08 9.39 8.11
C PHE A 24 -3.90 8.49 7.18
N GLY A 25 -5.06 8.98 6.74
CA GLY A 25 -5.91 8.30 5.76
C GLY A 25 -6.26 6.85 6.14
N ILE A 26 -6.16 5.93 5.18
CA ILE A 26 -6.36 4.49 5.42
C ILE A 26 -5.26 3.87 6.28
N TYR A 27 -4.05 4.44 6.29
CA TYR A 27 -2.91 3.91 7.03
C TYR A 27 -3.13 3.96 8.54
N ARG A 28 -3.89 4.94 9.03
CA ARG A 28 -4.35 4.96 10.42
C ARG A 28 -5.14 3.70 10.80
N ILE A 29 -5.99 3.22 9.90
CA ILE A 29 -6.79 2.00 10.11
C ILE A 29 -5.88 0.77 10.05
N LEU A 30 -4.99 0.70 9.06
CA LEU A 30 -4.01 -0.39 8.95
C LEU A 30 -3.11 -0.48 10.19
N ASN A 31 -2.62 0.67 10.67
CA ASN A 31 -1.77 0.75 11.85
C ASN A 31 -2.51 0.32 13.12
N SER A 32 -3.78 0.72 13.27
CA SER A 32 -4.62 0.26 14.40
C SER A 32 -4.80 -1.26 14.46
N ARG A 33 -4.55 -1.96 13.34
CA ARG A 33 -4.64 -3.42 13.22
C ARG A 33 -3.29 -4.07 12.92
N SER A 34 -2.18 -3.32 12.90
CA SER A 34 -0.88 -3.81 12.45
C SER A 34 -0.38 -5.00 13.29
N GLU A 35 -0.61 -4.98 14.60
CA GLU A 35 -0.31 -6.12 15.47
C GLU A 35 -1.09 -7.38 15.09
N GLN A 36 -2.37 -7.23 14.75
CA GLN A 36 -3.24 -8.34 14.37
C GLN A 36 -2.83 -8.91 13.00
N ILE A 37 -2.43 -8.05 12.07
CA ILE A 37 -1.91 -8.47 10.76
C ILE A 37 -0.57 -9.20 10.95
N ASN A 38 0.34 -8.65 11.76
CA ASN A 38 1.62 -9.28 12.04
C ASN A 38 1.47 -10.62 12.77
N ASP A 39 0.56 -10.74 13.74
CA ASP A 39 0.25 -12.01 14.40
C ASP A 39 -0.34 -13.03 13.41
N TYR A 40 -1.22 -12.57 12.50
CA TYR A 40 -1.73 -13.42 11.43
C TYR A 40 -0.61 -13.94 10.53
N LEU A 41 0.24 -13.06 10.00
CA LEU A 41 1.31 -13.43 9.08
C LEU A 41 2.37 -14.33 9.72
N ASN A 42 2.79 -14.03 10.96
CA ASN A 42 3.90 -14.73 11.60
C ASN A 42 3.48 -16.03 12.31
N ARG A 43 2.23 -16.13 12.79
CA ARG A 43 1.78 -17.26 13.59
C ARG A 43 0.61 -18.00 12.96
N LYS A 44 -0.50 -17.30 12.70
CA LYS A 44 -1.76 -17.97 12.28
C LYS A 44 -1.67 -18.57 10.89
N LEU A 45 -1.05 -17.86 9.93
CA LEU A 45 -0.88 -18.31 8.56
C LEU A 45 -0.08 -19.63 8.49
N PRO A 46 1.15 -19.72 9.04
CA PRO A 46 1.87 -20.99 9.06
C PRO A 46 1.12 -22.10 9.82
N GLN A 47 0.46 -21.79 10.95
CA GLN A 47 -0.37 -22.77 11.65
C GLN A 47 -1.56 -23.25 10.81
N LYS A 48 -2.17 -22.37 10.00
CA LYS A 48 -3.31 -22.72 9.14
C LYS A 48 -2.86 -23.66 8.02
N VAL A 49 -1.73 -23.37 7.38
CA VAL A 49 -1.12 -24.26 6.36
C VAL A 49 -0.80 -25.63 6.96
N GLN A 50 -0.15 -25.66 8.12
CA GLN A 50 0.18 -26.90 8.82
C GLN A 50 -1.07 -27.70 9.19
N ARG A 51 -2.11 -27.03 9.72
CA ARG A 51 -3.40 -27.67 10.04
C ARG A 51 -4.08 -28.23 8.80
N ALA A 52 -4.05 -27.52 7.68
CA ALA A 52 -4.67 -27.96 6.43
C ALA A 52 -4.00 -29.25 5.90
N PHE A 53 -2.67 -29.33 5.93
CA PHE A 53 -1.94 -30.56 5.57
C PHE A 53 -2.14 -31.69 6.58
N ASN A 54 -2.16 -31.39 7.88
CA ASN A 54 -2.43 -32.39 8.90
C ASN A 54 -3.83 -32.97 8.76
N ALA A 55 -4.87 -32.14 8.61
CA ALA A 55 -6.25 -32.57 8.41
C ALA A 55 -6.40 -33.41 7.12
N ALA A 56 -5.74 -33.01 6.04
CA ALA A 56 -5.76 -33.74 4.77
C ALA A 56 -5.11 -35.13 4.85
N ASN A 57 -4.12 -35.31 5.73
CA ASN A 57 -3.44 -36.59 5.94
C ASN A 57 -4.02 -37.40 7.11
N GLN A 58 -4.86 -36.79 7.96
CA GLN A 58 -5.30 -37.37 9.23
C GLN A 58 -6.08 -38.68 9.04
N GLY A 59 -7.02 -38.73 8.10
CA GLY A 59 -7.80 -39.95 7.84
C GLY A 59 -6.93 -41.13 7.36
N GLN A 60 -5.92 -40.86 6.54
CA GLN A 60 -5.01 -41.87 6.01
C GLN A 60 -4.00 -42.32 7.07
N ILE A 61 -3.46 -41.38 7.85
CA ILE A 61 -2.56 -41.64 8.97
C ILE A 61 -3.27 -42.42 10.09
N GLU A 62 -4.53 -42.10 10.42
CA GLU A 62 -5.32 -42.84 11.41
C GLU A 62 -5.61 -44.27 10.96
N GLN A 63 -5.90 -44.49 9.67
CA GLN A 63 -6.04 -45.84 9.11
C GLN A 63 -4.75 -46.64 9.21
N TRP A 64 -3.61 -46.04 8.84
CA TRP A 64 -2.30 -46.70 8.96
C TRP A 64 -1.90 -46.94 10.41
N GLN A 65 -2.29 -46.07 11.34
CA GLN A 65 -2.05 -46.28 12.77
C GLN A 65 -2.88 -47.43 13.32
N LYS A 66 -4.16 -47.55 12.97
CA LYS A 66 -4.97 -48.73 13.33
C LYS A 66 -4.38 -50.02 12.75
N ALA A 67 -4.00 -50.00 11.47
CA ALA A 67 -3.35 -51.14 10.82
C ALA A 67 -1.99 -51.49 11.46
N LEU A 68 -1.24 -50.49 11.92
CA LEU A 68 0.02 -50.66 12.64
C LEU A 68 -0.21 -51.33 13.99
N ASP A 69 -1.20 -50.87 14.76
CA ASP A 69 -1.55 -51.42 16.07
C ASP A 69 -2.01 -52.89 15.96
N GLU A 70 -2.82 -53.20 14.94
CA GLU A 70 -3.23 -54.57 14.63
C GLU A 70 -2.04 -55.44 14.20
N ALA A 71 -1.14 -54.92 13.36
CA ALA A 71 0.05 -55.64 12.94
C ALA A 71 1.03 -55.90 14.09
N ILE A 72 1.13 -54.99 15.05
CA ILE A 72 1.93 -55.17 16.28
C ILE A 72 1.32 -56.27 17.14
N LYS A 73 -0.01 -56.27 17.37
CA LYS A 73 -0.70 -57.33 18.11
C LYS A 73 -0.50 -58.70 17.46
N GLN A 74 -0.70 -58.80 16.14
CA GLN A 74 -0.47 -60.06 15.42
C GLN A 74 0.96 -60.57 15.54
N ALA A 75 1.96 -59.68 15.49
CA ALA A 75 3.35 -60.08 15.68
C ALA A 75 3.59 -60.63 17.10
N GLN A 76 3.04 -59.96 18.12
CA GLN A 76 3.13 -60.39 19.52
C GLN A 76 2.45 -61.74 19.75
N ASP A 77 1.24 -61.94 19.21
CA ASP A 77 0.48 -63.18 19.34
C ASP A 77 1.17 -64.39 18.68
N LEU A 78 1.95 -64.13 17.61
CA LEU A 78 2.76 -65.13 16.91
C LEU A 78 4.14 -65.36 17.55
N GLY A 79 4.46 -64.69 18.67
CA GLY A 79 5.77 -64.78 19.33
C GLY A 79 6.92 -64.13 18.54
N VAL A 80 6.60 -63.31 17.53
CA VAL A 80 7.58 -62.57 16.72
C VAL A 80 7.80 -61.19 17.35
N ASN A 81 9.05 -60.77 17.49
CA ASN A 81 9.34 -59.42 17.96
C ASN A 81 8.76 -58.39 16.96
N PRO A 82 7.89 -57.46 17.41
CA PRO A 82 7.26 -56.47 16.53
C PRO A 82 8.26 -55.58 15.77
N GLN A 83 9.49 -55.43 16.27
CA GLN A 83 10.52 -54.68 15.58
C GLN A 83 11.08 -55.39 14.34
N ASP A 84 10.99 -56.72 14.29
CA ASP A 84 11.52 -57.55 13.19
C ASP A 84 10.46 -57.87 12.13
N SER A 85 9.19 -57.49 12.38
CA SER A 85 8.10 -57.66 11.42
C SER A 85 8.19 -56.65 10.27
N ALA A 86 8.40 -57.16 9.05
CA ALA A 86 8.44 -56.35 7.83
C ALA A 86 7.17 -55.50 7.63
N LYS A 87 6.00 -56.01 8.06
CA LYS A 87 4.73 -55.28 7.98
C LYS A 87 4.69 -54.08 8.93
N VAL A 88 5.21 -54.23 10.15
CA VAL A 88 5.31 -53.16 11.15
C VAL A 88 6.33 -52.11 10.71
N GLN A 89 7.48 -52.53 10.18
CA GLN A 89 8.49 -51.61 9.66
C GLN A 89 7.96 -50.80 8.47
N ASN A 90 7.28 -51.43 7.52
CA ASN A 90 6.68 -50.76 6.37
C ASN A 90 5.60 -49.74 6.79
N LEU A 91 4.71 -50.09 7.72
CA LEU A 91 3.68 -49.16 8.22
C LEU A 91 4.29 -47.97 8.98
N LYS A 92 5.32 -48.21 9.81
CA LYS A 92 6.07 -47.12 10.46
C LYS A 92 6.75 -46.20 9.45
N ALA A 93 7.38 -46.78 8.42
CA ALA A 93 8.02 -46.02 7.35
C ALA A 93 6.99 -45.19 6.56
N GLN A 94 5.83 -45.75 6.21
CA GLN A 94 4.74 -45.04 5.51
C GLN A 94 4.22 -43.85 6.34
N ILE A 95 3.98 -44.04 7.64
CA ILE A 95 3.52 -42.96 8.53
C ILE A 95 4.61 -41.87 8.65
N ALA A 96 5.87 -42.24 8.81
CA ALA A 96 6.99 -41.29 8.88
C ALA A 96 7.17 -40.53 7.56
N GLN A 97 7.06 -41.21 6.43
CA GLN A 97 7.15 -40.62 5.10
C GLN A 97 5.99 -39.66 4.85
N ALA A 98 4.76 -40.01 5.21
CA ALA A 98 3.60 -39.12 5.08
C ALA A 98 3.74 -37.84 5.91
N LYS A 99 4.30 -37.94 7.12
CA LYS A 99 4.62 -36.77 7.97
C LYS A 99 5.71 -35.89 7.35
N ASN A 100 6.76 -36.48 6.79
CA ASN A 100 7.85 -35.73 6.15
C ASN A 100 7.43 -35.09 4.81
N SER A 101 6.57 -35.76 4.03
CA SER A 101 5.99 -35.21 2.81
C SER A 101 5.18 -33.95 3.09
N GLY A 102 4.49 -33.88 4.24
CA GLY A 102 3.78 -32.68 4.68
C GLY A 102 4.68 -31.44 4.76
N ALA A 103 5.87 -31.55 5.36
CA ALA A 103 6.81 -30.43 5.48
C ALA A 103 7.32 -29.91 4.13
N ASN A 104 7.58 -30.81 3.17
CA ASN A 104 7.95 -30.43 1.82
C ASN A 104 6.79 -29.77 1.06
N SER A 105 5.56 -30.26 1.24
CA SER A 105 4.36 -29.66 0.68
C SER A 105 4.05 -28.28 1.28
N GLU A 106 4.29 -28.07 2.57
CA GLU A 106 4.20 -26.75 3.21
C GLU A 106 5.15 -25.74 2.57
N ALA A 107 6.43 -26.11 2.42
CA ALA A 107 7.43 -25.26 1.77
C ALA A 107 7.03 -24.90 0.33
N ALA A 108 6.48 -25.86 -0.42
CA ALA A 108 5.99 -25.63 -1.77
C ALA A 108 4.80 -24.66 -1.80
N VAL A 109 3.83 -24.79 -0.88
CA VAL A 109 2.71 -23.83 -0.77
C VAL A 109 3.21 -22.42 -0.48
N PHE A 110 4.14 -22.25 0.45
CA PHE A 110 4.71 -20.92 0.74
C PHE A 110 5.43 -20.32 -0.48
N SER A 111 6.18 -21.15 -1.21
CA SER A 111 6.87 -20.73 -2.44
C SER A 111 5.88 -20.27 -3.52
N HIS A 112 4.80 -21.02 -3.75
CA HIS A 112 3.77 -20.67 -4.72
C HIS A 112 3.01 -19.41 -4.32
N LEU A 113 2.63 -19.26 -3.05
CA LEU A 113 2.00 -18.03 -2.54
C LEU A 113 2.92 -16.83 -2.75
N TYR A 114 4.20 -16.96 -2.41
CA TYR A 114 5.17 -15.88 -2.60
C TYR A 114 5.29 -15.50 -4.07
N THR A 115 5.44 -16.49 -4.95
CA THR A 115 5.56 -16.27 -6.40
C THR A 115 4.32 -15.60 -6.96
N PHE A 116 3.13 -16.06 -6.57
CA PHE A 116 1.85 -15.50 -6.98
C PHE A 116 1.73 -14.03 -6.57
N PHE A 117 1.83 -13.73 -5.28
CA PHE A 117 1.66 -12.35 -4.80
C PHE A 117 2.78 -11.42 -5.28
N SER A 118 4.00 -11.93 -5.48
CA SER A 118 5.09 -11.13 -6.04
C SER A 118 4.90 -10.77 -7.50
N ARG A 119 4.23 -11.62 -8.28
CA ARG A 119 3.98 -11.38 -9.70
C ARG A 119 2.94 -10.31 -9.94
N TYR A 120 1.87 -10.34 -9.15
CA TYR A 120 0.70 -9.49 -9.36
C TYR A 120 0.73 -8.20 -8.56
N TYR A 121 1.78 -7.94 -7.79
CA TYR A 121 1.96 -6.73 -7.01
C TYR A 121 3.27 -6.04 -7.39
N ASP A 122 3.16 -4.82 -7.89
CA ASP A 122 4.30 -4.01 -8.35
C ASP A 122 4.16 -2.57 -7.83
N GLU A 123 5.18 -2.10 -7.11
CA GLU A 123 5.29 -0.73 -6.55
C GLU A 123 4.06 -0.14 -5.83
N GLY A 124 3.14 -0.96 -5.32
CA GLY A 124 1.91 -0.50 -4.66
C GLY A 124 0.63 -0.86 -5.40
N ASP A 125 0.74 -1.32 -6.65
CA ASP A 125 -0.39 -1.59 -7.54
C ASP A 125 -0.55 -3.07 -7.83
N PHE A 126 -1.81 -3.48 -8.03
CA PHE A 126 -2.16 -4.82 -8.47
C PHE A 126 -2.40 -4.86 -9.98
N ILE A 127 -1.37 -5.25 -10.73
CA ILE A 127 -1.40 -5.31 -12.20
C ILE A 127 -1.52 -6.73 -12.72
N SER A 128 -2.29 -6.90 -13.79
CA SER A 128 -2.36 -8.18 -14.50
C SER A 128 -1.00 -8.49 -15.10
N GLN A 129 -0.43 -9.66 -14.78
CA GLN A 129 0.81 -10.18 -15.39
C GLN A 129 0.64 -11.63 -15.84
N ARG A 130 -0.39 -11.89 -16.66
CA ARG A 130 -0.61 -13.22 -17.22
C ARG A 130 0.48 -13.56 -18.23
N ARG A 131 1.38 -14.48 -17.87
CA ARG A 131 2.39 -15.02 -18.78
C ARG A 131 1.94 -16.39 -19.28
N TYR A 132 2.03 -16.57 -20.59
CA TYR A 132 2.06 -17.87 -21.26
C TYR A 132 3.53 -18.24 -21.56
N LYS A 133 3.80 -19.43 -22.13
CA LYS A 133 5.16 -19.94 -22.41
C LYS A 133 6.11 -18.83 -22.92
N GLY A 134 7.24 -18.65 -22.24
CA GLY A 134 8.21 -17.58 -22.51
C GLY A 134 7.76 -16.22 -21.98
N ASP A 135 7.93 -15.16 -22.78
CA ASP A 135 7.54 -13.78 -22.46
C ASP A 135 6.18 -13.36 -23.04
N THR A 136 5.35 -14.32 -23.47
CA THR A 136 4.08 -14.02 -24.15
C THR A 136 2.99 -13.65 -23.14
N TYR A 137 2.35 -12.50 -23.30
CA TYR A 137 1.26 -12.06 -22.42
C TYR A 137 -0.09 -12.64 -22.87
N ALA A 138 -0.91 -13.12 -21.92
CA ALA A 138 -2.24 -13.64 -22.21
C ALA A 138 -3.34 -12.66 -21.79
N ILE A 139 -4.16 -12.24 -22.74
CA ILE A 139 -5.30 -11.34 -22.48
C ILE A 139 -6.59 -12.17 -22.38
N PRO A 140 -7.41 -11.99 -21.32
CA PRO A 140 -8.73 -12.61 -21.27
C PRO A 140 -9.61 -12.07 -22.39
N TYR A 141 -9.96 -12.93 -23.33
CA TYR A 141 -10.79 -12.64 -24.50
C TYR A 141 -11.96 -13.62 -24.53
N SER A 142 -13.18 -13.12 -24.66
CA SER A 142 -14.41 -13.92 -24.61
C SER A 142 -15.08 -14.06 -25.99
N GLY A 143 -14.43 -13.62 -27.07
CA GLY A 143 -14.97 -13.64 -28.42
C GLY A 143 -15.41 -12.28 -28.94
N GLU A 144 -15.05 -11.17 -28.29
CA GLU A 144 -15.42 -9.82 -28.72
C GLU A 144 -14.71 -9.41 -30.01
N GLU A 145 -15.40 -8.94 -31.06
CA GLU A 145 -14.73 -8.57 -32.33
C GLU A 145 -13.55 -7.59 -32.17
N VAL A 146 -13.63 -6.68 -31.19
CA VAL A 146 -12.53 -5.79 -30.79
C VAL A 146 -12.46 -5.72 -29.27
N LEU A 147 -11.29 -6.03 -28.71
CA LEU A 147 -11.00 -5.87 -27.28
C LEU A 147 -9.83 -4.90 -27.07
N LEU A 148 -10.13 -3.75 -26.47
CA LEU A 148 -9.11 -2.85 -25.94
C LEU A 148 -8.72 -3.28 -24.52
N HIS A 149 -7.42 -3.55 -24.35
CA HIS A 149 -6.84 -3.97 -23.08
C HIS A 149 -5.62 -3.12 -22.75
N TRP A 150 -5.56 -2.67 -21.49
CA TRP A 150 -4.40 -2.01 -20.89
C TRP A 150 -4.33 -2.42 -19.41
N ALA A 151 -3.14 -2.37 -18.82
CA ALA A 151 -2.88 -2.95 -17.49
C ALA A 151 -3.80 -2.41 -16.38
N ASN A 152 -4.12 -1.11 -16.43
CA ASN A 152 -4.81 -0.40 -15.34
C ASN A 152 -6.30 -0.16 -15.62
N LYS A 153 -6.92 -0.91 -16.54
CA LYS A 153 -8.32 -0.74 -16.97
C LYS A 153 -9.33 -0.80 -15.82
N ASP A 154 -9.09 -1.69 -14.86
CA ASP A 154 -9.98 -1.94 -13.74
C ASP A 154 -9.57 -1.19 -12.47
N GLN A 155 -8.83 -0.10 -12.61
CA GLN A 155 -8.36 0.69 -11.48
C GLN A 155 -8.79 2.16 -11.59
N TYR A 156 -8.86 2.83 -10.44
CA TYR A 156 -8.94 4.28 -10.32
C TYR A 156 -7.53 4.82 -10.15
N TYR A 157 -7.16 5.80 -10.96
CA TYR A 157 -5.90 6.53 -10.79
C TYR A 157 -6.04 7.56 -9.68
N THR A 158 -5.14 7.51 -8.70
CA THR A 158 -5.00 8.56 -7.69
C THR A 158 -3.67 9.26 -7.86
N LYS A 159 -3.72 10.57 -8.08
CA LYS A 159 -2.52 11.38 -8.16
C LYS A 159 -1.97 11.62 -6.76
N SER A 160 -0.69 11.32 -6.57
CA SER A 160 0.06 11.55 -5.32
C SER A 160 -0.12 12.97 -4.77
N GLY A 161 -0.18 13.97 -5.67
CA GLY A 161 -0.40 15.37 -5.33
C GLY A 161 -1.81 15.76 -4.87
N GLU A 162 -2.79 14.87 -4.77
CA GLU A 162 -4.08 15.19 -4.15
C GLU A 162 -4.12 14.84 -2.66
N ASN A 163 -3.16 14.03 -2.19
CA ASN A 163 -3.08 13.51 -0.83
C ASN A 163 -1.95 14.17 -0.02
N PHE A 164 -1.67 15.47 -0.23
CA PHE A 164 -0.72 16.26 0.56
C PHE A 164 -1.12 16.31 2.03
N SER A 165 -0.84 15.21 2.72
CA SER A 165 -1.32 14.91 4.04
C SER A 165 -0.21 15.10 5.03
N ASN A 166 -0.62 15.62 6.16
CA ASN A 166 0.06 15.54 7.44
C ASN A 166 0.66 14.14 7.67
N TYR A 167 1.97 14.04 7.88
CA TYR A 167 2.67 12.79 8.19
C TYR A 167 3.13 12.83 9.64
N ARG A 168 2.78 11.83 10.45
CA ARG A 168 3.06 11.81 11.88
C ARG A 168 3.62 10.49 12.31
N PHE A 169 4.67 10.50 13.13
CA PHE A 169 5.26 9.30 13.72
C PHE A 169 5.58 9.53 15.21
N LYS A 170 5.66 8.44 15.97
CA LYS A 170 5.96 8.48 17.41
C LYS A 170 7.41 8.11 17.68
N LEU A 171 7.99 8.78 18.67
CA LEU A 171 9.29 8.46 19.24
C LEU A 171 9.15 7.39 20.33
N ALA A 172 10.27 6.77 20.73
CA ALA A 172 10.29 5.71 21.74
C ALA A 172 9.81 6.19 23.13
N ASP A 173 9.87 7.49 23.39
CA ASP A 173 9.39 8.14 24.61
C ASP A 173 7.91 8.55 24.55
N GLY A 174 7.21 8.24 23.44
CA GLY A 174 5.79 8.52 23.24
C GLY A 174 5.48 9.89 22.62
N ARG A 175 6.47 10.78 22.46
CA ARG A 175 6.29 12.09 21.81
C ARG A 175 6.09 11.95 20.30
N GLU A 176 5.38 12.89 19.70
CA GLU A 176 5.01 12.86 18.29
C GLU A 176 5.87 13.83 17.45
N VAL A 177 6.23 13.42 16.24
CA VAL A 177 6.84 14.29 15.23
C VAL A 177 5.88 14.39 14.06
N PHE A 178 5.61 15.62 13.64
CA PHE A 178 4.56 15.94 12.66
C PHE A 178 5.14 16.72 11.47
N PHE A 179 5.19 16.10 10.30
CA PHE A 179 5.49 16.78 9.05
C PHE A 179 4.23 17.38 8.44
N ARG A 180 4.24 18.69 8.24
CA ARG A 180 3.10 19.46 7.73
C ARG A 180 3.47 20.20 6.45
N LEU A 181 2.65 20.10 5.42
CA LEU A 181 2.77 20.95 4.24
C LEU A 181 1.97 22.25 4.47
N ILE A 182 2.61 23.43 4.41
CA ILE A 182 1.93 24.73 4.65
C ILE A 182 1.41 25.34 3.36
N ALA A 183 2.14 25.17 2.26
CA ALA A 183 1.81 25.78 0.98
C ALA A 183 1.50 24.69 -0.05
N ALA A 184 0.22 24.41 -0.24
CA ALA A 184 -0.25 23.81 -1.48
C ALA A 184 -0.57 24.95 -2.45
N ASP A 185 0.43 25.39 -3.18
CA ASP A 185 0.23 26.07 -4.47
C ASP A 185 -0.05 24.98 -5.53
N THR A 186 -1.07 24.17 -5.26
CA THR A 186 -1.61 23.21 -6.20
C THR A 186 -2.64 23.95 -7.02
N ALA A 187 -2.44 24.01 -8.33
CA ALA A 187 -3.50 24.43 -9.24
C ALA A 187 -4.77 23.64 -8.89
N LYS A 188 -5.80 24.36 -8.41
CA LYS A 188 -7.15 23.82 -8.35
C LYS A 188 -7.53 23.36 -9.77
N ASP A 189 -8.16 22.20 -9.86
CA ASP A 189 -8.75 21.65 -11.08
C ASP A 189 -7.79 21.29 -12.22
N ASN A 190 -6.90 20.30 -12.00
CA ASN A 190 -6.22 19.55 -13.08
C ASN A 190 -5.66 20.40 -14.24
N ARG A 191 -5.24 21.65 -13.96
CA ARG A 191 -4.72 22.56 -14.99
C ARG A 191 -3.34 22.10 -15.45
N LYS A 192 -3.08 22.38 -16.73
CA LYS A 192 -1.95 21.90 -17.54
C LYS A 192 -0.59 22.52 -17.17
N ASP A 193 -0.51 23.45 -16.22
CA ASP A 193 0.73 24.11 -15.75
C ASP A 193 1.68 23.21 -14.93
N ASN A 194 1.60 21.89 -15.14
CA ASN A 194 2.27 20.85 -14.35
C ASN A 194 3.64 20.41 -14.92
N GLU A 195 4.26 21.15 -15.83
CA GLU A 195 5.53 20.72 -16.45
C GLU A 195 6.78 21.02 -15.60
N ALA A 196 6.68 21.87 -14.58
CA ALA A 196 7.80 22.13 -13.67
C ALA A 196 7.90 21.01 -12.61
N LYS A 197 9.05 20.33 -12.57
CA LYS A 197 9.39 19.40 -11.49
C LYS A 197 9.34 20.15 -10.17
N ARG A 198 8.58 19.67 -9.18
CA ARG A 198 8.49 20.28 -7.84
C ARG A 198 9.11 19.33 -6.83
N LEU A 199 9.71 19.89 -5.77
CA LEU A 199 10.36 19.13 -4.70
C LEU A 199 9.83 19.58 -3.35
N PHE A 200 9.79 18.64 -2.40
CA PHE A 200 9.55 18.96 -0.99
C PHE A 200 10.77 19.66 -0.41
N THR A 201 10.54 20.86 0.10
CA THR A 201 11.57 21.74 0.69
C THR A 201 11.13 22.13 2.10
N LEU A 202 12.09 22.30 3.02
CA LEU A 202 11.78 22.84 4.35
C LEU A 202 11.21 24.26 4.21
N ALA A 203 10.14 24.56 4.95
CA ALA A 203 9.52 25.87 4.92
C ALA A 203 10.52 26.95 5.34
N THR A 204 10.41 28.14 4.76
CA THR A 204 11.29 29.26 5.11
C THR A 204 10.55 30.19 6.06
N LYS A 205 11.26 30.72 7.07
CA LYS A 205 10.66 31.69 8.00
C LYS A 205 10.17 32.92 7.23
N ARG A 206 8.86 33.21 7.28
CA ARG A 206 8.24 34.38 6.64
C ARG A 206 6.96 34.78 7.34
N THR A 207 6.63 36.07 7.31
CA THR A 207 5.35 36.59 7.81
C THR A 207 4.46 36.88 6.62
N LEU A 208 3.28 36.26 6.58
CA LEU A 208 2.25 36.52 5.59
C LEU A 208 1.19 37.44 6.22
N ALA A 209 0.83 38.49 5.51
CA ALA A 209 -0.39 39.25 5.79
C ALA A 209 -1.57 38.53 5.13
N GLN A 210 -2.59 38.19 5.91
CA GLN A 210 -3.88 37.67 5.46
C GLN A 210 -4.97 38.65 5.90
N CYS A 211 -6.08 38.70 5.19
CA CYS A 211 -7.32 39.27 5.72
C CYS A 211 -8.21 38.12 6.18
N ASP A 212 -8.81 38.22 7.37
CA ASP A 212 -9.83 37.28 7.80
C ASP A 212 -11.15 37.49 7.01
N ASP A 213 -12.13 36.62 7.26
CA ASP A 213 -13.45 36.67 6.61
C ASP A 213 -14.23 37.97 6.92
N GLU A 214 -13.79 38.74 7.91
CA GLU A 214 -14.36 40.02 8.33
C GLU A 214 -13.58 41.23 7.78
N GLY A 215 -12.47 41.01 7.07
CA GLY A 215 -11.64 42.04 6.43
C GLY A 215 -10.55 42.63 7.33
N ASN A 216 -10.22 42.01 8.45
CA ASN A 216 -9.13 42.45 9.33
C ASN A 216 -7.79 41.86 8.90
N ASP A 217 -6.74 42.68 8.93
CA ASP A 217 -5.36 42.24 8.66
C ASP A 217 -4.83 41.35 9.78
N ILE A 218 -4.76 40.05 9.53
CA ILE A 218 -4.10 39.04 10.37
C ILE A 218 -2.70 38.73 9.83
N SER A 219 -1.68 38.88 10.68
CA SER A 219 -0.31 38.47 10.34
C SER A 219 -0.04 37.05 10.82
N GLN A 220 0.23 36.12 9.90
CA GLN A 220 0.62 34.75 10.20
C GLN A 220 2.11 34.55 9.96
N THR A 221 2.88 34.29 11.01
CA THR A 221 4.28 33.88 10.87
C THR A 221 4.38 32.38 10.61
N ILE A 222 4.95 32.03 9.47
CA ILE A 222 5.35 30.67 9.12
C ILE A 222 6.77 30.45 9.63
N GLU A 223 6.95 29.47 10.51
CA GLU A 223 8.26 28.97 10.94
C GLU A 223 8.53 27.56 10.41
N PRO A 224 9.78 27.18 10.08
CA PRO A 224 10.13 25.83 9.61
C PRO A 224 9.86 24.73 10.64
N LEU A 225 9.95 25.08 11.93
CA LEU A 225 9.87 24.16 13.05
C LEU A 225 9.01 24.80 14.13
N VAL A 226 8.01 24.07 14.63
CA VAL A 226 7.20 24.48 15.78
C VAL A 226 7.30 23.38 16.83
N VAL A 227 7.75 23.75 18.02
CA VAL A 227 7.97 22.81 19.13
C VAL A 227 6.91 23.02 20.18
N SER A 228 6.26 21.94 20.60
CA SER A 228 5.36 21.89 21.76
C SER A 228 5.83 20.82 22.75
N ALA A 229 5.20 20.73 23.92
CA ALA A 229 5.59 19.77 24.96
C ALA A 229 5.58 18.31 24.48
N GLU A 230 4.63 17.96 23.60
CA GLU A 230 4.42 16.58 23.14
C GLU A 230 4.60 16.40 21.63
N CYS A 231 4.75 17.48 20.85
CA CYS A 231 4.81 17.42 19.39
C CYS A 231 5.87 18.35 18.77
N LEU A 232 6.66 17.79 17.85
CA LEU A 232 7.63 18.50 17.00
C LEU A 232 7.07 18.62 15.58
N GLU A 233 6.55 19.80 15.22
CA GLU A 233 5.98 20.06 13.90
C GLU A 233 7.06 20.61 12.95
N ILE A 234 7.41 19.83 11.92
CA ILE A 234 8.34 20.23 10.85
C ILE A 234 7.51 20.60 9.62
N ARG A 235 7.74 21.79 9.09
CA ARG A 235 6.90 22.38 8.05
C ARG A 235 7.60 22.39 6.71
N PHE A 236 6.87 21.99 5.67
CA PHE A 236 7.36 21.83 4.31
C PHE A 236 6.58 22.69 3.32
N GLU A 237 7.20 22.91 2.16
CA GLU A 237 6.63 23.55 0.98
C GLU A 237 6.98 22.76 -0.28
N TYR A 238 6.04 22.72 -1.23
CA TYR A 238 6.21 22.01 -2.51
C TYR A 238 6.55 23.00 -3.63
N ARG A 239 7.85 23.25 -3.80
CA ARG A 239 8.36 24.34 -4.65
C ARG A 239 8.82 23.83 -6.02
N PRO A 240 8.63 24.61 -7.11
CA PRO A 240 9.28 24.36 -8.38
C PRO A 240 10.80 24.25 -8.21
N ALA A 241 11.39 23.29 -8.91
CA ALA A 241 12.81 22.99 -8.88
C ALA A 241 13.31 22.70 -10.30
N ASP A 242 14.62 22.84 -10.49
CA ASP A 242 15.25 22.51 -11.76
C ASP A 242 15.16 21.01 -12.06
N LYS A 243 15.04 20.65 -13.35
CA LYS A 243 14.94 19.24 -13.78
C LYS A 243 16.09 18.36 -13.25
N LYS A 244 17.27 18.95 -13.04
CA LYS A 244 18.48 18.28 -12.54
C LYS A 244 18.45 17.99 -11.03
N GLU A 245 17.72 18.78 -10.24
CA GLU A 245 17.67 18.59 -8.80
C GLU A 245 16.82 17.36 -8.46
N LYS A 246 17.33 16.50 -7.56
CA LYS A 246 16.63 15.29 -7.11
C LYS A 246 16.11 15.50 -5.68
N GLN A 247 14.98 14.86 -5.36
CA GLN A 247 14.39 14.89 -4.02
C GLN A 247 15.37 14.38 -2.95
N GLU A 248 16.18 13.37 -3.26
CA GLU A 248 17.22 12.84 -2.36
C GLU A 248 18.23 13.92 -1.93
N GLN A 249 18.68 14.77 -2.85
CA GLN A 249 19.61 15.86 -2.54
C GLN A 249 18.94 16.93 -1.67
N GLN A 250 17.66 17.20 -1.93
CA GLN A 250 16.90 18.15 -1.13
C GLN A 250 16.57 17.60 0.27
N ASN A 251 16.40 16.29 0.42
CA ASN A 251 16.26 15.63 1.71
C ASN A 251 17.53 15.78 2.54
N ILE A 252 18.72 15.61 1.94
CA ILE A 252 20.01 15.83 2.61
C ILE A 252 20.11 17.29 3.11
N ARG A 253 19.85 18.28 2.24
CA ARG A 253 19.85 19.71 2.62
C ARG A 253 18.87 19.99 3.77
N THR A 254 17.70 19.36 3.74
CA THR A 254 16.68 19.50 4.78
C THR A 254 17.15 18.89 6.11
N LEU A 255 17.74 17.71 6.09
CA LEU A 255 18.29 17.06 7.29
C LEU A 255 19.39 17.91 7.93
N ASP A 256 20.31 18.46 7.14
CA ASP A 256 21.38 19.30 7.65
C ASP A 256 20.84 20.60 8.27
N SER A 257 19.82 21.20 7.65
CA SER A 257 19.13 22.36 8.21
C SER A 257 18.40 22.02 9.53
N LEU A 258 17.75 20.86 9.58
CA LEU A 258 17.00 20.42 10.77
C LEU A 258 17.92 20.05 11.93
N LYS A 259 19.10 19.45 11.69
CA LYS A 259 20.09 19.16 12.75
C LYS A 259 20.48 20.40 13.56
N ALA A 260 20.52 21.57 12.93
CA ALA A 260 20.83 22.83 13.60
C ALA A 260 19.62 23.44 14.34
N LEU A 261 18.39 23.10 13.94
CA LEU A 261 17.16 23.69 14.45
C LEU A 261 16.47 22.85 15.54
N ILE A 262 16.70 21.53 15.56
CA ILE A 262 16.08 20.61 16.51
C ILE A 262 16.63 20.87 17.93
N PRO A 263 15.78 21.14 18.93
CA PRO A 263 16.22 21.33 20.31
C PRO A 263 16.87 20.08 20.91
N ALA A 264 17.73 20.26 21.91
CA ALA A 264 18.41 19.16 22.61
C ALA A 264 17.43 18.11 23.16
N ASP A 265 16.26 18.54 23.65
CA ASP A 265 15.24 17.66 24.19
C ASP A 265 14.60 16.74 23.14
N TRP A 266 14.79 17.00 21.85
CA TRP A 266 14.21 16.25 20.73
C TRP A 266 15.22 15.37 19.98
N GLN A 267 16.43 15.18 20.52
CA GLN A 267 17.48 14.37 19.87
C GLN A 267 17.08 12.90 19.61
N ALA A 268 16.06 12.38 20.29
CA ALA A 268 15.51 11.05 20.00
C ALA A 268 15.05 10.89 18.53
N VAL A 269 14.68 11.99 17.84
CA VAL A 269 14.36 11.97 16.40
C VAL A 269 15.58 11.66 15.52
N LEU A 270 16.80 11.85 16.04
CA LEU A 270 18.06 11.57 15.38
C LEU A 270 18.65 10.21 15.79
N ALA A 271 17.90 9.37 16.51
CA ALA A 271 18.32 8.03 16.88
C ALA A 271 18.71 7.19 15.65
N ALA A 272 19.64 6.24 15.83
CA ALA A 272 20.12 5.40 14.75
C ALA A 272 19.02 4.44 14.24
N ALA A 273 18.82 4.42 12.93
CA ALA A 273 17.92 3.53 12.20
C ALA A 273 18.64 2.91 10.98
N PRO A 274 19.71 2.12 11.22
CA PRO A 274 20.62 1.65 10.18
C PRO A 274 19.94 0.76 9.13
N THR A 275 20.48 0.78 7.91
CA THR A 275 20.17 -0.19 6.86
C THR A 275 21.46 -0.82 6.35
N GLU A 276 21.39 -1.95 5.65
CA GLU A 276 22.57 -2.58 5.02
C GLU A 276 23.34 -1.62 4.09
N LYS A 277 22.63 -0.65 3.48
CA LYS A 277 23.22 0.35 2.57
C LYS A 277 23.68 1.63 3.28
N ASN A 278 23.11 1.97 4.45
CA ASN A 278 23.48 3.16 5.23
C ASN A 278 23.47 2.83 6.74
N PRO A 279 24.64 2.50 7.32
CA PRO A 279 24.78 2.19 8.74
C PRO A 279 24.56 3.37 9.69
N ASN A 280 24.70 4.61 9.19
CA ASN A 280 24.56 5.83 9.99
C ASN A 280 23.22 6.52 9.79
N ARG A 281 22.26 5.86 9.12
CA ARG A 281 20.93 6.41 8.85
C ARG A 281 20.24 6.77 10.16
N THR A 282 19.67 7.96 10.24
CA THR A 282 18.89 8.41 11.39
C THR A 282 17.40 8.09 11.23
N LEU A 283 16.65 8.06 12.32
CA LEU A 283 15.20 7.93 12.30
C LEU A 283 14.56 9.06 11.47
N LEU A 284 14.98 10.31 11.67
CA LEU A 284 14.51 11.45 10.88
C LEU A 284 14.76 11.27 9.38
N GLU A 285 15.95 10.78 8.99
CA GLU A 285 16.28 10.48 7.59
C GLU A 285 15.36 9.40 7.01
N LYS A 286 15.07 8.35 7.81
CA LYS A 286 14.09 7.33 7.41
C LYS A 286 12.75 7.97 7.10
N GLN A 287 12.17 8.67 8.07
CA GLN A 287 10.82 9.19 7.93
C GLN A 287 10.71 10.28 6.86
N LEU A 288 11.75 11.10 6.68
CA LEU A 288 11.79 12.11 5.61
C LEU A 288 11.85 11.48 4.21
N SER A 289 12.66 10.44 4.04
CA SER A 289 12.68 9.68 2.78
C SER A 289 11.32 9.07 2.49
N ASP A 290 10.71 8.43 3.49
CA ASP A 290 9.40 7.76 3.36
C ASP A 290 8.30 8.77 3.04
N TYR A 291 8.30 9.94 3.69
CA TYR A 291 7.38 11.04 3.44
C TYR A 291 7.49 11.58 2.00
N THR A 292 8.71 11.82 1.52
CA THR A 292 8.91 12.45 0.20
C THR A 292 8.74 11.47 -0.97
N GLN A 293 9.16 10.22 -0.82
CA GLN A 293 8.98 9.18 -1.85
C GLN A 293 7.51 8.85 -2.04
N LYS A 294 6.75 8.71 -0.95
CA LYS A 294 5.32 8.35 -1.02
C LYS A 294 4.45 9.42 -1.66
N ASN A 295 4.83 10.69 -1.52
CA ASN A 295 4.13 11.80 -2.17
C ASN A 295 4.60 12.08 -3.61
N SER A 296 5.46 11.21 -4.17
CA SER A 296 6.00 11.34 -5.53
C SER A 296 5.54 10.26 -6.50
N ALA A 297 4.88 9.20 -6.00
CA ALA A 297 4.40 8.08 -6.79
C ALA A 297 2.87 8.05 -6.80
N ASP A 298 2.29 8.09 -7.99
CA ASP A 298 0.87 7.86 -8.16
C ASP A 298 0.53 6.40 -7.82
N TYR A 299 -0.70 6.17 -7.38
CA TYR A 299 -1.13 4.83 -7.02
C TYR A 299 -2.53 4.57 -7.56
N PHE A 300 -2.83 3.29 -7.71
CA PHE A 300 -4.06 2.83 -8.32
C PHE A 300 -4.93 2.07 -7.31
N ILE A 301 -6.21 2.40 -7.27
CA ILE A 301 -7.20 1.69 -6.45
C ILE A 301 -8.00 0.76 -7.35
N HIS A 302 -7.90 -0.55 -7.13
CA HIS A 302 -8.56 -1.55 -7.93
C HIS A 302 -10.08 -1.57 -7.67
N LYS A 303 -10.89 -1.57 -8.75
CA LYS A 303 -12.36 -1.56 -8.68
C LYS A 303 -12.94 -2.83 -8.05
N ASN A 304 -12.31 -3.97 -8.29
CA ASN A 304 -12.67 -5.28 -7.71
C ASN A 304 -11.43 -6.19 -7.52
N LEU A 305 -10.60 -5.90 -6.50
CA LEU A 305 -9.34 -6.60 -6.28
C LEU A 305 -9.54 -8.11 -6.02
N GLY A 306 -10.53 -8.45 -5.20
CA GLY A 306 -10.83 -9.84 -4.85
C GLY A 306 -11.18 -10.67 -6.10
N GLY A 307 -12.06 -10.16 -6.95
CA GLY A 307 -12.41 -10.83 -8.21
C GLY A 307 -11.22 -10.94 -9.17
N PHE A 308 -10.36 -9.92 -9.24
CA PHE A 308 -9.15 -9.94 -10.04
C PHE A 308 -8.18 -11.03 -9.56
N LEU A 309 -7.74 -10.98 -8.30
CA LEU A 309 -6.77 -11.94 -7.77
C LEU A 309 -7.28 -13.38 -7.78
N ARG A 310 -8.59 -13.61 -7.60
CA ARG A 310 -9.18 -14.96 -7.72
C ARG A 310 -9.05 -15.52 -9.13
N ARG A 311 -9.31 -14.71 -10.17
CA ARG A 311 -9.13 -15.12 -11.57
C ARG A 311 -7.66 -15.37 -11.92
N GLU A 312 -6.78 -14.51 -11.42
CA GLU A 312 -5.34 -14.67 -11.60
C GLU A 312 -4.82 -15.92 -10.87
N LEU A 313 -5.33 -16.22 -9.68
CA LEU A 313 -4.99 -17.43 -8.94
C LEU A 313 -5.43 -18.68 -9.69
N ASP A 314 -6.65 -18.68 -10.26
CA ASP A 314 -7.11 -19.79 -11.09
C ASP A 314 -6.21 -20.02 -12.31
N PHE A 315 -5.78 -18.94 -12.97
CA PHE A 315 -4.85 -19.02 -14.09
C PHE A 315 -3.47 -19.54 -13.64
N TYR A 316 -2.94 -19.02 -12.53
CA TYR A 316 -1.67 -19.43 -11.95
C TYR A 316 -1.66 -20.91 -11.59
N ILE A 317 -2.69 -21.39 -10.89
CA ILE A 317 -2.82 -22.80 -10.51
C ILE A 317 -2.82 -23.70 -11.75
N LYS A 318 -3.59 -23.33 -12.79
CA LYS A 318 -3.70 -24.15 -14.00
C LYS A 318 -2.41 -24.23 -14.82
N ASN A 319 -1.62 -23.15 -14.85
CA ASN A 319 -0.44 -23.08 -15.73
C ASN A 319 0.88 -23.42 -15.02
N GLU A 320 1.00 -23.15 -13.72
CA GLU A 320 2.29 -23.25 -13.01
C GLU A 320 2.31 -24.26 -11.87
N VAL A 321 1.16 -24.56 -11.29
CA VAL A 321 1.07 -25.54 -10.19
C VAL A 321 0.62 -26.89 -10.73
N MET A 322 -0.37 -26.88 -11.63
CA MET A 322 -0.89 -28.06 -12.29
C MET A 322 -0.08 -28.35 -13.56
N ASN A 323 0.96 -29.16 -13.45
CA ASN A 323 1.69 -29.63 -14.62
C ASN A 323 1.04 -30.90 -15.19
N LEU A 324 0.52 -30.83 -16.41
CA LEU A 324 -0.08 -31.97 -17.13
C LEU A 324 0.91 -33.11 -17.33
N ASP A 325 2.19 -32.81 -17.55
CA ASP A 325 3.22 -33.83 -17.75
C ASP A 325 3.41 -34.68 -16.49
N ASN A 326 3.35 -34.03 -15.31
CA ASN A 326 3.41 -34.71 -14.01
C ASN A 326 2.22 -35.64 -13.78
N ILE A 327 1.07 -35.39 -14.41
CA ILE A 327 -0.12 -36.26 -14.32
C ILE A 327 0.02 -37.43 -15.30
N GLN A 328 0.52 -37.17 -16.50
CA GLN A 328 0.67 -38.18 -17.55
C GLN A 328 1.80 -39.18 -17.27
N HIS A 329 2.85 -38.75 -16.57
CA HIS A 329 4.05 -39.56 -16.27
C HIS A 329 4.11 -39.99 -14.80
N ALA A 330 2.99 -39.90 -14.07
CA ALA A 330 2.97 -40.27 -12.66
C ALA A 330 3.17 -41.79 -12.49
N ASP A 331 4.26 -42.18 -11.83
CA ASP A 331 4.54 -43.59 -11.50
C ASP A 331 3.51 -44.19 -10.51
N SER A 332 2.78 -43.33 -9.78
CA SER A 332 1.71 -43.75 -8.88
C SER A 332 0.61 -42.71 -8.70
N PHE A 333 -0.62 -43.18 -8.45
CA PHE A 333 -1.77 -42.33 -8.09
C PHE A 333 -1.53 -41.49 -6.83
N ALA A 334 -0.66 -41.93 -5.91
CA ALA A 334 -0.34 -41.20 -4.69
C ALA A 334 0.36 -39.85 -4.97
N HIS A 335 1.16 -39.75 -6.04
CA HIS A 335 1.79 -38.48 -6.44
C HIS A 335 0.77 -37.47 -6.98
N ILE A 336 -0.25 -37.95 -7.70
CA ILE A 336 -1.35 -37.13 -8.20
C ILE A 336 -2.18 -36.62 -7.02
N GLU A 337 -2.51 -37.50 -6.07
CA GLU A 337 -3.28 -37.15 -4.87
C GLU A 337 -2.56 -36.08 -4.02
N ASN A 338 -1.25 -36.21 -3.82
CA ASN A 338 -0.45 -35.21 -3.10
C ASN A 338 -0.40 -33.86 -3.82
N SER A 339 -0.27 -33.87 -5.15
CA SER A 339 -0.28 -32.64 -5.97
C SER A 339 -1.65 -31.94 -5.89
N LEU A 340 -2.75 -32.69 -5.96
CA LEU A 340 -4.11 -32.15 -5.80
C LEU A 340 -4.33 -31.58 -4.40
N ARG A 341 -3.85 -32.27 -3.35
CA ARG A 341 -3.90 -31.77 -1.97
C ARG A 341 -3.13 -30.46 -1.83
N GLN A 342 -1.93 -30.37 -2.40
CA GLN A 342 -1.16 -29.13 -2.41
C GLN A 342 -1.93 -27.98 -3.08
N ILE A 343 -2.58 -28.24 -4.22
CA ILE A 343 -3.42 -27.25 -4.92
C ILE A 343 -4.60 -26.80 -4.06
N GLN A 344 -5.27 -27.73 -3.36
CA GLN A 344 -6.39 -27.41 -2.47
C GLN A 344 -5.96 -26.49 -1.33
N VAL A 345 -4.88 -26.86 -0.62
CA VAL A 345 -4.33 -26.05 0.48
C VAL A 345 -3.86 -24.69 -0.03
N LEU A 346 -3.15 -24.65 -1.16
CA LEU A 346 -2.72 -23.40 -1.79
C LEU A 346 -3.91 -22.49 -2.08
N ARG A 347 -4.97 -23.02 -2.70
CA ARG A 347 -6.17 -22.27 -3.08
C ARG A 347 -6.90 -21.72 -1.86
N GLU A 348 -7.08 -22.53 -0.81
CA GLU A 348 -7.73 -22.12 0.44
C GLU A 348 -7.00 -20.93 1.07
N ILE A 349 -5.68 -21.09 1.27
CA ILE A 349 -4.85 -20.07 1.93
C ILE A 349 -4.73 -18.81 1.08
N ALA A 350 -4.58 -18.95 -0.24
CA ALA A 350 -4.57 -17.82 -1.14
C ALA A 350 -5.90 -17.05 -1.10
N HIS A 351 -7.05 -17.74 -1.03
CA HIS A 351 -8.35 -17.09 -0.90
C HIS A 351 -8.47 -16.29 0.40
N ASP A 352 -7.99 -16.79 1.54
CA ASP A 352 -8.00 -16.02 2.79
C ASP A 352 -7.20 -14.72 2.66
N ILE A 353 -6.01 -14.80 2.09
CA ILE A 353 -5.14 -13.63 1.90
C ILE A 353 -5.80 -12.65 0.93
N ILE A 354 -6.37 -13.15 -0.18
CA ILE A 354 -7.09 -12.34 -1.17
C ILE A 354 -8.30 -11.65 -0.53
N ASP A 355 -9.07 -12.34 0.31
CA ASP A 355 -10.23 -11.75 0.98
C ASP A 355 -9.81 -10.63 1.92
N PHE A 356 -8.69 -10.81 2.61
CA PHE A 356 -8.17 -9.76 3.47
C PHE A 356 -7.69 -8.54 2.66
N LEU A 357 -6.96 -8.77 1.56
CA LEU A 357 -6.54 -7.69 0.64
C LEU A 357 -7.75 -6.97 0.02
N ALA A 358 -8.75 -7.73 -0.43
CA ALA A 358 -9.95 -7.18 -1.05
C ALA A 358 -10.73 -6.28 -0.09
N GLN A 359 -10.83 -6.65 1.19
CA GLN A 359 -11.48 -5.80 2.21
C GLN A 359 -10.79 -4.44 2.35
N LEU A 360 -9.46 -4.42 2.36
CA LEU A 360 -8.70 -3.18 2.45
C LEU A 360 -8.91 -2.31 1.20
N GLU A 361 -8.85 -2.92 0.02
CA GLU A 361 -9.03 -2.21 -1.23
C GLU A 361 -10.46 -1.68 -1.40
N ASP A 362 -11.47 -2.48 -1.06
CA ASP A 362 -12.87 -2.06 -1.11
C ASP A 362 -13.15 -0.89 -0.17
N PHE A 363 -12.45 -0.82 0.96
CA PHE A 363 -12.50 0.33 1.84
C PHE A 363 -11.86 1.57 1.21
N GLN A 364 -10.69 1.45 0.57
CA GLN A 364 -10.08 2.56 -0.20
C GLN A 364 -11.02 3.05 -1.30
N LYS A 365 -11.58 2.12 -2.08
CA LYS A 365 -12.55 2.39 -3.13
C LYS A 365 -13.79 3.11 -2.58
N LYS A 366 -14.29 2.71 -1.41
CA LYS A 366 -15.43 3.38 -0.76
C LYS A 366 -15.11 4.82 -0.36
N LEU A 367 -13.90 5.08 0.15
CA LEU A 367 -13.45 6.44 0.45
C LEU A 367 -13.29 7.27 -0.82
N TRP A 368 -12.71 6.68 -1.87
CA TRP A 368 -12.54 7.32 -3.17
C TRP A 368 -13.88 7.70 -3.83
N LEU A 369 -14.85 6.80 -3.80
CA LEU A 369 -16.19 7.03 -4.35
C LEU A 369 -17.10 7.88 -3.44
N LYS A 370 -16.60 8.31 -2.28
CA LYS A 370 -17.37 9.15 -1.37
C LYS A 370 -17.63 10.49 -2.06
N LYS A 371 -18.92 10.77 -2.30
CA LYS A 371 -19.33 12.05 -2.86
C LYS A 371 -18.84 13.19 -1.97
N LYS A 372 -18.27 14.23 -2.60
CA LYS A 372 -17.89 15.46 -1.89
C LYS A 372 -19.15 16.05 -1.25
N PHE A 373 -19.04 16.47 0.02
CA PHE A 373 -20.11 17.18 0.69
C PHE A 373 -20.16 18.61 0.16
N VAL A 374 -21.37 19.11 -0.10
CA VAL A 374 -21.58 20.52 -0.39
C VAL A 374 -21.56 21.25 0.95
N ALA A 375 -20.46 21.96 1.23
CA ALA A 375 -20.32 22.74 2.46
C ALA A 375 -21.14 24.03 2.42
N ASN A 376 -21.23 24.67 1.24
CA ASN A 376 -22.05 25.84 1.01
C ASN A 376 -22.47 25.94 -0.45
N THR A 377 -23.55 26.66 -0.72
CA THR A 377 -24.05 26.93 -2.08
C THR A 377 -24.13 28.43 -2.28
N HIS A 378 -23.45 28.92 -3.31
CA HIS A 378 -23.42 30.35 -3.65
C HIS A 378 -23.92 30.55 -5.08
N TYR A 379 -24.40 31.76 -5.37
CA TYR A 379 -24.73 32.16 -6.74
C TYR A 379 -23.48 32.68 -7.44
N LEU A 380 -23.19 32.14 -8.62
CA LEU A 380 -22.21 32.69 -9.54
C LEU A 380 -22.96 33.47 -10.61
N ILE A 381 -22.80 34.79 -10.61
CA ILE A 381 -23.39 35.69 -11.61
C ILE A 381 -22.25 36.22 -12.46
N THR A 382 -22.36 36.07 -13.78
CA THR A 382 -21.39 36.64 -14.71
C THR A 382 -21.56 38.16 -14.76
N LEU A 383 -20.45 38.89 -14.89
CA LEU A 383 -20.44 40.35 -14.76
C LEU A 383 -21.33 41.05 -15.80
N ASP A 384 -21.52 40.46 -16.98
CA ASP A 384 -22.44 40.94 -18.02
C ASP A 384 -23.92 40.92 -17.60
N ARG A 385 -24.28 40.17 -16.55
CA ARG A 385 -25.64 40.10 -16.00
C ARG A 385 -25.88 41.09 -14.88
N ILE A 386 -24.85 41.81 -14.45
CA ILE A 386 -24.97 42.86 -13.44
C ILE A 386 -25.29 44.18 -14.18
N PRO A 387 -26.35 44.91 -13.78
CA PRO A 387 -26.67 46.21 -14.37
C PRO A 387 -25.46 47.14 -14.32
N GLN A 388 -25.21 47.89 -15.41
CA GLN A 388 -24.01 48.73 -15.53
C GLN A 388 -23.84 49.73 -14.38
N ALA A 389 -24.96 50.28 -13.87
CA ALA A 389 -24.96 51.19 -12.72
C ALA A 389 -24.47 50.56 -11.41
N MET A 390 -24.50 49.22 -11.30
CA MET A 390 -24.05 48.48 -10.12
C MET A 390 -22.64 47.90 -10.28
N LEU A 391 -22.06 47.93 -11.48
CA LEU A 391 -20.74 47.36 -11.74
C LEU A 391 -19.64 48.09 -10.97
N GLU A 392 -19.70 49.42 -10.89
CA GLU A 392 -18.72 50.22 -10.15
C GLU A 392 -18.72 49.86 -8.66
N GLN A 393 -19.90 49.75 -8.05
CA GLN A 393 -20.04 49.32 -6.65
C GLN A 393 -19.61 47.86 -6.44
N THR A 394 -19.90 46.99 -7.41
CA THR A 394 -19.55 45.56 -7.34
C THR A 394 -18.03 45.37 -7.41
N VAL A 395 -17.36 46.10 -8.33
CA VAL A 395 -15.90 46.06 -8.46
C VAL A 395 -15.25 46.72 -7.25
N ALA A 396 -15.79 47.80 -6.69
CA ALA A 396 -15.22 48.45 -5.51
C ALA A 396 -15.30 47.63 -4.20
N ASN A 397 -16.05 46.52 -4.19
CA ASN A 397 -16.17 45.65 -3.02
C ASN A 397 -14.87 44.85 -2.78
N LYS A 398 -14.11 45.26 -1.76
CA LYS A 398 -12.82 44.64 -1.39
C LYS A 398 -12.93 43.16 -1.06
N THR A 399 -13.98 42.73 -0.34
CA THR A 399 -14.20 41.32 0.01
C THR A 399 -14.45 40.47 -1.23
N GLN A 400 -15.21 40.99 -2.20
CA GLN A 400 -15.48 40.32 -3.46
C GLN A 400 -14.22 40.24 -4.34
N GLN A 401 -13.44 41.32 -4.41
CA GLN A 401 -12.15 41.32 -5.12
C GLN A 401 -11.19 40.29 -4.54
N GLN A 402 -11.04 40.22 -3.21
CA GLN A 402 -10.17 39.25 -2.57
C GLN A 402 -10.63 37.81 -2.83
N THR A 403 -11.94 37.57 -2.79
CA THR A 403 -12.52 36.27 -3.12
C THR A 403 -12.22 35.89 -4.58
N TRP A 404 -12.36 36.82 -5.51
CA TRP A 404 -12.03 36.60 -6.92
C TRP A 404 -10.53 36.36 -7.13
N LYS A 405 -9.64 37.13 -6.48
CA LYS A 405 -8.18 36.89 -6.51
C LYS A 405 -7.85 35.49 -6.01
N ASN A 406 -8.46 35.06 -4.91
CA ASN A 406 -8.29 33.73 -4.34
C ASN A 406 -8.85 32.60 -5.24
N LEU A 407 -9.91 32.85 -6.01
CA LEU A 407 -10.56 31.86 -6.87
C LEU A 407 -9.92 31.75 -8.26
N PHE A 408 -9.52 32.88 -8.85
CA PHE A 408 -9.12 32.98 -10.26
C PHE A 408 -7.66 33.37 -10.48
N ASN A 409 -6.92 33.73 -9.43
CA ASN A 409 -5.48 34.00 -9.43
C ASN A 409 -5.05 35.08 -10.47
N PHE A 410 -5.64 36.27 -10.39
CA PHE A 410 -5.24 37.46 -11.16
C PHE A 410 -4.67 38.53 -10.21
N ASN A 411 -3.81 39.42 -10.72
CA ASN A 411 -3.17 40.47 -9.91
C ASN A 411 -4.14 41.61 -9.60
N GLU A 412 -4.78 42.18 -10.62
CA GLU A 412 -5.69 43.32 -10.51
C GLU A 412 -6.88 43.23 -11.48
N LEU A 413 -7.98 43.86 -11.08
CA LEU A 413 -9.22 43.98 -11.84
C LEU A 413 -9.44 45.46 -12.15
N ASP A 414 -9.23 45.83 -13.41
CA ASP A 414 -9.41 47.22 -13.85
C ASP A 414 -10.77 47.41 -14.52
N PHE A 415 -11.48 48.45 -14.07
CA PHE A 415 -12.73 48.89 -14.69
C PHE A 415 -12.41 49.88 -15.81
N LEU A 416 -12.67 49.49 -17.05
CA LEU A 416 -12.53 50.39 -18.19
C LEU A 416 -13.73 51.32 -18.24
N SER A 417 -13.49 52.61 -18.45
CA SER A 417 -14.51 53.67 -18.56
C SER A 417 -15.57 53.44 -19.64
N GLY A 418 -15.39 52.43 -20.51
CA GLY A 418 -16.39 51.95 -21.48
C GLY A 418 -17.30 50.82 -20.99
N GLY A 419 -17.31 50.47 -19.70
CA GLY A 419 -18.13 49.39 -19.13
C GLY A 419 -17.53 47.98 -19.29
N GLY A 420 -16.27 47.88 -19.71
CA GLY A 420 -15.52 46.63 -19.79
C GLY A 420 -14.72 46.36 -18.52
N ILE A 421 -14.46 45.09 -18.22
CA ILE A 421 -13.64 44.66 -17.09
C ILE A 421 -12.41 43.95 -17.65
N LEU A 422 -11.22 44.44 -17.32
CA LEU A 422 -9.95 43.87 -17.77
C LEU A 422 -9.29 43.13 -16.60
N LEU A 423 -8.94 41.87 -16.83
CA LEU A 423 -8.13 41.08 -15.90
C LEU A 423 -6.65 41.34 -16.21
N ILE A 424 -5.92 41.88 -15.24
CA ILE A 424 -4.47 42.05 -15.34
C ILE A 424 -3.82 40.87 -14.62
N ASN A 425 -3.13 40.03 -15.39
CA ASN A 425 -2.39 38.86 -14.88
C ASN A 425 -1.03 39.19 -14.32
#